data_AF-A0A8J7EVC6-F1
#
_entry.id   AF-A0A8J7EVC6-F1
#
_cell.length_a   1.000
_cell.length_b   1.000
_cell.length_c   1.000
_cell.angle_alpha   90.00
_cell.angle_beta   90.00
_cell.angle_gamma   90.00
#
_symmetry.space_group_name_H-M   'P 1'
#
loop_
_entity.id
_entity.type
_entity.pdbx_description
1 polymer ?
#
loop_
_entity_poly.entity_id
_entity_poly.type
_entity_poly.pdbx_seq_one_letter_code
_entity_poly.pdbx_strand_id
1 'polypeptide(L)' 'MISKLVKSAFQTGYLSVESEGLIRQVLETRGYQCTDLTALETLYQAIQTGQIKREAHHRIGQLPTI' A
#
# COMPACT_ATOMS: atom_id res chain seq x y z
N MET A 1 -2.18 -8.34 10.80
CA MET A 1 -3.08 -8.72 9.65
C MET A 1 -2.64 -8.00 8.38
N ILE A 2 -2.24 -6.73 8.50
CA ILE A 2 -1.57 -5.94 7.46
C ILE A 2 -0.29 -6.62 6.97
N SER A 3 0.48 -7.26 7.86
CA SER A 3 1.69 -7.99 7.46
C SER A 3 1.46 -9.02 6.33
N LYS A 4 0.30 -9.69 6.29
CA LYS A 4 -0.03 -10.62 5.19
C LYS A 4 -0.31 -9.90 3.87
N LEU A 5 -1.04 -8.78 3.91
CA LEU A 5 -1.31 -7.93 2.74
C LEU A 5 -0.03 -7.35 2.17
N VAL A 6 0.84 -6.83 3.05
CA VAL A 6 2.17 -6.34 2.69
C VAL A 6 2.98 -7.45 2.03
N LYS A 7 3.04 -8.64 2.64
CA LYS A 7 3.77 -9.77 2.09
C LYS A 7 3.24 -10.22 0.73
N SER A 8 1.92 -10.18 0.53
CA SER A 8 1.28 -10.45 -0.76
C SER A 8 1.69 -9.40 -1.80
N ALA A 9 1.65 -8.12 -1.47
CA ALA A 9 2.08 -7.03 -2.36
C ALA A 9 3.56 -7.12 -2.74
N PHE A 10 4.41 -7.61 -1.82
CA PHE A 10 5.82 -7.91 -2.11
C PHE A 10 5.99 -9.12 -3.02
N GLN A 11 5.14 -10.15 -2.89
CA GLN A 11 5.20 -11.33 -3.76
C GLN A 11 4.72 -11.03 -5.18
N THR A 12 3.66 -10.25 -5.32
CA THR A 12 3.13 -9.86 -6.63
C THR A 12 3.90 -8.70 -7.25
N GLY A 13 4.55 -7.87 -6.44
CA GLY A 13 5.15 -6.60 -6.87
C GLY A 13 4.11 -5.51 -7.14
N TYR A 14 2.83 -5.76 -6.82
CA TYR A 14 1.73 -4.85 -7.05
C TYR A 14 0.86 -4.71 -5.80
N LEU A 15 0.52 -3.47 -5.46
CA LEU A 15 -0.48 -3.17 -4.45
C LEU A 15 -1.82 -2.92 -5.13
N SER A 16 -2.74 -3.89 -5.04
CA SER A 16 -4.10 -3.77 -5.56
C SER A 16 -4.95 -2.82 -4.71
N VAL A 17 -5.97 -2.23 -5.35
CA VAL A 17 -6.92 -1.29 -4.72
C VAL A 17 -7.59 -1.91 -3.48
N GLU A 18 -7.93 -3.19 -3.54
CA GLU A 18 -8.53 -3.93 -2.43
C GLU A 18 -7.57 -4.01 -1.21
N SER A 19 -6.29 -4.26 -1.46
CA SER A 19 -5.28 -4.34 -0.40
C SER A 19 -5.05 -2.99 0.26
N GLU A 20 -5.06 -1.91 -0.51
CA GLU A 20 -4.96 -0.55 0.01
C GLU A 20 -6.19 -0.17 0.84
N GLY A 21 -7.39 -0.54 0.38
CA GLY A 21 -8.64 -0.34 1.11
C GLY A 21 -8.65 -1.07 2.46
N LEU A 22 -8.18 -2.32 2.49
CA LEU A 22 -8.05 -3.09 3.72
C LEU A 22 -7.04 -2.49 4.69
N ILE A 23 -5.87 -2.05 4.19
CA ILE A 23 -4.87 -1.37 5.01
C ILE A 23 -5.47 -0.11 5.65
N ARG A 24 -6.17 0.71 4.86
CA ARG A 24 -6.82 1.94 5.32
C ARG A 24 -7.89 1.66 6.38
N GLN A 25 -8.75 0.67 6.14
CA GLN A 25 -9.77 0.26 7.11
C GLN A 25 -9.17 -0.21 8.43
N VAL A 26 -8.06 -0.95 8.40
CA VAL A 26 -7.35 -1.39 9.62
C VAL A 26 -6.71 -0.21 10.37
N LEU A 27 -6.17 0.77 9.64
CA LEU A 27 -5.68 2.02 10.22
C LEU A 27 -6.79 2.82 10.90
N GLU A 28 -7.97 2.93 10.26
CA GLU A 28 -9.13 3.65 10.78
C GLU A 28 -9.72 2.98 12.02
N THR A 29 -9.81 1.64 12.01
CA THR A 29 -10.29 0.84 13.15
C THR A 29 -9.26 0.69 14.27
N ARG A 30 -8.04 1.23 14.09
CA ARG A 30 -6.88 1.06 14.98
C ARG A 30 -6.59 -0.40 15.38
N GLY A 31 -6.99 -1.34 14.53
CA GLY A 31 -6.79 -2.78 14.74
C GLY A 31 -5.38 -3.27 14.37
N TYR A 32 -4.38 -2.38 14.38
CA TYR A 32 -3.00 -2.70 14.00
C TYR A 32 -2.11 -2.87 15.23
N GLN A 33 -1.14 -3.79 15.14
CA GLN A 33 -0.10 -3.95 16.15
C GLN A 33 1.18 -3.21 15.75
N CYS A 34 2.10 -3.02 16.70
CA CYS A 34 3.39 -2.38 16.41
C CYS A 34 4.15 -3.07 15.26
N THR A 35 4.02 -4.40 15.14
CA THR A 35 4.61 -5.18 14.03
C THR A 35 3.99 -4.86 12.67
N ASP A 36 2.71 -4.46 12.64
CA ASP A 36 2.06 -4.01 11.39
C ASP A 36 2.58 -2.63 10.97
N LEU A 37 3.03 -1.77 11.89
CA LEU A 37 3.65 -0.46 11.56
C LEU A 37 4.98 -0.65 10.81
N THR A 38 5.84 -1.55 11.27
CA THR A 38 7.10 -1.85 10.57
C THR A 38 6.84 -2.41 9.17
N ALA A 39 5.82 -3.25 9.02
CA ALA A 39 5.41 -3.78 7.71
C ALA A 39 4.88 -2.68 6.79
N LEU A 40 4.10 -1.72 7.32
CA LEU A 40 3.64 -0.55 6.56
C LEU A 40 4.78 0.34 6.11
N GLU A 41 5.75 0.60 6.99
CA GLU A 41 6.91 1.42 6.65
C GLU A 41 7.72 0.77 5.52
N THR A 42 7.93 -0.54 5.60
CA THR A 42 8.61 -1.33 4.57
C THR A 42 7.85 -1.31 3.24
N LEU A 43 6.52 -1.44 3.28
CA LEU A 43 5.66 -1.32 2.10
C LEU A 43 5.78 0.08 1.48
N TYR A 44 5.76 1.12 2.30
CA TYR A 44 5.81 2.52 1.85
C TYR A 44 7.16 2.84 1.20
N GLN A 45 8.26 2.33 1.77
CA GLN A 45 9.58 2.40 1.17
C GLN A 45 9.62 1.68 -0.19
N ALA A 46 9.11 0.45 -0.27
CA ALA A 46 9.10 -0.30 -1.52
C ALA A 46 8.26 0.36 -2.63
N ILE A 47 7.17 1.05 -2.27
CA ILE A 47 6.40 1.87 -3.21
C ILE A 47 7.24 3.06 -3.70
N GLN A 48 7.91 3.77 -2.78
CA GLN A 48 8.74 4.93 -3.13
C GLN A 48 9.95 4.54 -3.99
N THR A 49 10.58 3.41 -3.72
CA THR A 49 11.69 2.89 -4.53
C THR A 49 11.22 2.27 -5.85
N GLY A 50 9.91 2.18 -6.09
CA GLY A 50 9.34 1.56 -7.28
C GLY A 50 9.44 0.02 -7.32
N GLN A 51 9.77 -0.63 -6.19
CA GLN A 51 9.73 -2.09 -6.06
C GLN A 51 8.30 -2.62 -6.07
N ILE A 52 7.36 -1.85 -5.52
CA ILE A 52 5.93 -2.17 -5.55
C ILE A 52 5.20 -1.10 -6.34
N LYS A 53 4.51 -1.52 -7.40
CA LYS A 53 3.66 -0.63 -8.18
C LYS A 53 2.25 -0.59 -7.60
N ARG A 54 1.73 0.61 -7.37
CA ARG A 54 0.32 0.77 -6.95
C ARG A 54 -0.58 0.63 -8.17
N GLU A 55 -1.48 -0.34 -8.14
CA GLU A 55 -2.54 -0.48 -9.15
C GLU A 55 -3.48 0.73 -9.13
N ALA A 56 -3.51 1.48 -8.01
CA ALA A 56 -4.23 2.73 -7.84
C ALA A 56 -3.77 3.89 -8.75
N HIS A 57 -2.67 3.76 -9.51
CA HIS A 57 -2.28 4.76 -10.53
C HIS A 57 -2.87 4.45 -11.92
N HIS A 58 -4.18 4.19 -11.98
CA HIS A 58 -4.99 4.57 -13.13
C HIS A 58 -5.84 5.80 -12.80
N ARG A 59 -5.18 6.89 -12.40
CA ARG A 59 -5.64 8.24 -12.70
C ARG A 59 -4.51 8.99 -13.36
N ILE A 60 -4.30 8.64 -14.61
CA ILE A 60 -3.76 9.58 -15.61
C ILE A 60 -4.87 10.62 -15.82
N GLY A 61 -5.00 11.54 -14.88
CA GLY A 61 -5.51 12.89 -15.10
C GLY A 61 -4.41 13.76 -14.52
N GLN A 62 -3.30 13.89 -15.22
CA GLN A 62 -3.00 15.16 -15.90
C GLN A 62 -3.46 16.34 -15.03
N LEU A 63 -2.52 16.92 -14.30
CA LEU A 63 -2.54 18.38 -14.18
C LEU A 63 -2.66 18.93 -15.62
N PRO A 64 -3.63 19.80 -15.95
CA PRO A 64 -3.31 20.86 -16.87
C PRO A 64 -2.42 21.84 -16.08
N THR A 65 -1.13 21.80 -16.36
CA THR A 65 -0.24 22.94 -16.16
C THR A 65 -0.67 24.00 -17.19
N ILE A 66 -1.61 24.88 -16.83
CA ILE A 66 -1.70 26.34 -17.12
C ILE A 66 -3.03 26.89 -16.62
#